data_AF-A0A7J7YTG9-F1
#
_entry.id   AF-A0A7J7YTG9-F1
#
_cell.length_a   1.000
_cell.length_b   1.000
_cell.length_c   1.000
_cell.angle_alpha   90.00
_cell.angle_beta   90.00
_cell.angle_gamma   90.00
#
_symmetry.space_group_name_H-M   'P 1'
#
loop_
_entity.id
_entity.type
_entity.pdbx_description
1 polymer ?
#
loop_
_entity_poly.entity_id
_entity_poly.type
_entity_poly.pdbx_seq_one_letter_code
_entity_poly.pdbx_strand_id
1 'polypeptide(L)'
;MVEYITHSRDVVTEAIYPEAVTMFSVNLFRTLPPSSNPTGAEFDPEEDEPTLEAAWPHLQLVYEFFLRFLESPDFQPNIAKKYIDQKFVLALLDLFDSEDPRERDFLKTILHRIYGKFLGLRAYIRRQINHIFYRFIYETEHHNGIAELLEILGSIINGFALPLKEEHKMFLIRVLLPLHKVKSLSVYHPQLAYCVVQFLEKESSLTEPVIVGLLKFWPKTHSPKEVMFLNELEEILDVIEPSEFSKVMEPLFRQLAKCVSSPHFQVAERALYYWNNEYIMSLISDNAARVLPIMFPALYRNSKSHWNKTIHGLIYNALKLFMEMNQKLFDDCTQQYKAEKQKGRFRMKEREEMWQKIEELARLNPQMLKDIKKEKVLLRRKSELPQDVYTMKALEAHKRAEEFLTASQEAL
;
A
#
# COMPACT_ATOMS: atom_id res chain seq x y z
N MET A 1 -16.50 16.40 38.24
CA MET A 1 -15.16 16.95 37.92
C MET A 1 -15.10 17.47 36.49
N VAL A 2 -15.48 16.68 35.48
CA VAL A 2 -15.52 17.11 34.06
C VAL A 2 -16.36 18.38 33.87
N GLU A 3 -17.60 18.42 34.35
CA GLU A 3 -18.43 19.62 34.24
C GLU A 3 -17.85 20.81 35.00
N TYR A 4 -17.25 20.55 36.17
CA TYR A 4 -16.68 21.59 37.04
C TYR A 4 -15.50 22.30 36.37
N ILE A 5 -14.55 21.57 35.78
CA ILE A 5 -13.40 22.15 35.07
C ILE A 5 -13.81 22.82 33.75
N THR A 6 -14.94 22.41 33.17
CA THR A 6 -15.44 22.96 31.90
C THR A 6 -16.17 24.29 32.12
N HIS A 7 -16.94 24.44 33.20
CA HIS A 7 -17.78 25.62 33.42
C HIS A 7 -17.17 26.65 34.38
N SER A 8 -16.17 26.25 35.17
CA SER A 8 -15.53 27.13 36.15
C SER A 8 -14.19 27.64 35.63
N ARG A 9 -13.89 28.93 35.88
CA ARG A 9 -12.60 29.55 35.54
C ARG A 9 -11.68 29.59 36.76
N ASP A 10 -10.37 29.66 36.52
CA ASP A 10 -9.30 29.73 37.53
C ASP A 10 -9.25 28.51 38.47
N VAL A 11 -9.81 27.38 38.05
CA VAL A 11 -9.85 26.15 38.86
C VAL A 11 -8.53 25.39 38.79
N VAL A 12 -7.76 25.52 37.70
CA VAL A 12 -6.52 24.77 37.48
C VAL A 12 -5.34 25.39 38.24
N THR A 13 -5.30 25.14 39.54
CA THR A 13 -4.20 25.58 40.41
C THR A 13 -2.96 24.70 40.27
N GLU A 14 -1.78 25.20 40.68
CA GLU A 14 -0.51 24.46 40.57
C GLU A 14 -0.53 23.10 41.27
N ALA A 15 -1.26 22.98 42.39
CA ALA A 15 -1.38 21.76 43.18
C ALA A 15 -2.16 20.65 42.45
N ILE A 16 -3.00 20.98 41.47
CA ILE A 16 -3.85 20.01 40.77
C ILE A 16 -3.08 19.26 39.68
N TYR A 17 -2.03 19.86 39.10
CA TYR A 17 -1.24 19.24 38.04
C TYR A 17 -0.68 17.84 38.39
N PRO A 18 0.04 17.65 39.53
CA PRO A 18 0.55 16.32 39.88
C PRO A 18 -0.58 15.32 40.14
N GLU A 19 -1.67 15.75 40.77
CA GLU A 19 -2.81 14.88 41.10
C GLU A 19 -3.56 14.43 39.85
N ALA A 20 -3.81 15.35 38.90
CA ALA A 20 -4.47 15.04 37.64
C ALA A 20 -3.63 14.08 36.78
N VAL A 21 -2.31 14.29 36.69
CA VAL A 21 -1.40 13.42 35.93
C VAL A 21 -1.27 12.05 36.59
N THR A 22 -1.19 12.00 37.92
CA THR A 22 -1.12 10.73 38.67
C THR A 22 -2.43 9.94 38.54
N MET A 23 -3.58 10.62 38.68
CA MET A 23 -4.89 10.01 38.50
C MET A 23 -5.04 9.43 37.09
N PHE A 24 -4.67 10.17 36.04
CA PHE A 24 -4.68 9.67 34.67
C PHE A 24 -3.77 8.44 34.51
N SER A 25 -2.53 8.53 35.01
CA SER A 25 -1.53 7.47 34.88
C SER A 25 -1.95 6.16 35.55
N VAL A 26 -2.49 6.23 36.77
CA VAL A 26 -2.91 5.04 37.55
C VAL A 26 -4.12 4.35 36.91
N ASN A 27 -5.04 5.10 36.30
CA ASN A 27 -6.23 4.52 35.70
C ASN A 27 -5.97 3.94 34.30
N LEU A 28 -5.03 4.51 33.53
CA LEU A 28 -4.87 4.14 32.12
C LEU A 28 -3.62 3.31 31.82
N PHE A 29 -2.47 3.61 32.43
CA PHE A 29 -1.22 2.95 32.08
C PHE A 29 -1.20 1.51 32.61
N ARG A 30 -1.58 0.60 31.73
CA ARG A 30 -1.68 -0.83 31.95
C ARG A 30 -1.08 -1.57 30.76
N THR A 31 -0.62 -2.79 30.99
CA THR A 31 -0.33 -3.71 29.88
C THR A 31 -1.64 -4.11 29.24
N LEU A 32 -1.73 -3.99 27.91
CA LEU A 32 -2.90 -4.40 27.16
C LEU A 32 -3.09 -5.92 27.26
N PRO A 33 -4.35 -6.41 27.27
CA PRO A 33 -4.61 -7.84 27.26
C PRO A 33 -4.04 -8.49 25.97
N PRO A 34 -3.78 -9.81 25.99
CA PRO A 34 -3.43 -10.53 24.77
C PRO A 34 -4.50 -10.34 23.70
N SER A 35 -4.08 -10.27 22.43
CA SER A 35 -5.02 -10.05 21.33
C SER A 35 -6.08 -11.14 21.28
N SER A 36 -7.32 -10.71 21.08
CA SER A 36 -8.48 -11.59 20.93
C SER A 36 -8.58 -12.15 19.50
N ASN A 37 -7.97 -11.45 18.53
CA ASN A 37 -8.07 -11.75 17.12
C ASN A 37 -7.04 -12.82 16.69
N PRO A 38 -7.42 -13.70 15.76
CA PRO A 38 -6.53 -14.72 15.25
C PRO A 38 -5.39 -14.10 14.43
N THR A 39 -4.16 -14.56 14.67
CA THR A 39 -2.98 -14.11 13.93
C THR A 39 -2.64 -15.08 12.79
N GLY A 40 -2.30 -14.58 11.61
CA GLY A 40 -1.80 -15.42 10.52
C GLY A 40 -1.91 -14.78 9.15
N ALA A 41 -1.38 -15.47 8.13
CA ALA A 41 -1.40 -14.99 6.74
C ALA A 41 -2.78 -15.12 6.06
N GLU A 42 -3.70 -15.85 6.68
CA GLU A 42 -5.07 -16.10 6.16
C GLU A 42 -6.11 -15.14 6.75
N PHE A 43 -5.74 -14.35 7.76
CA PHE A 43 -6.64 -13.44 8.44
C PHE A 43 -6.49 -12.03 7.88
N ASP A 44 -7.63 -11.41 7.58
CA ASP A 44 -7.71 -10.02 7.16
C ASP A 44 -8.09 -9.15 8.37
N PRO A 45 -7.21 -8.22 8.82
CA PRO A 45 -7.54 -7.33 9.93
C PRO A 45 -8.74 -6.42 9.70
N GLU A 46 -9.26 -6.32 8.46
CA GLU A 46 -10.54 -5.64 8.22
C GLU A 46 -11.76 -6.42 8.73
N GLU A 47 -11.63 -7.73 8.90
CA GLU A 47 -12.69 -8.62 9.41
C GLU A 47 -12.66 -8.78 10.93
N ASP A 48 -11.68 -8.19 11.60
CA ASP A 48 -11.51 -8.26 13.04
C ASP A 48 -12.70 -7.63 13.78
N GLU A 49 -13.32 -8.38 14.70
CA GLU A 49 -14.33 -7.84 15.59
C GLU A 49 -13.64 -7.04 16.72
N PRO A 50 -13.98 -5.75 16.93
CA PRO A 50 -13.31 -4.96 17.94
C PRO A 50 -13.70 -5.43 19.33
N THR A 51 -12.72 -5.91 20.10
CA THR A 51 -12.93 -6.20 21.53
C THR A 51 -13.01 -4.88 22.30
N LEU A 52 -14.18 -4.62 22.86
CA LEU A 52 -14.46 -3.43 23.63
C LEU A 52 -13.95 -3.56 25.06
N GLU A 53 -13.37 -2.49 25.60
CA GLU A 53 -12.87 -2.45 26.97
C GLU A 53 -14.04 -2.49 27.97
N ALA A 54 -14.02 -3.47 28.89
CA ALA A 54 -15.10 -3.67 29.85
C ALA A 54 -15.19 -2.52 30.88
N ALA A 55 -14.05 -1.91 31.22
CA ALA A 55 -13.98 -0.76 32.11
C ALA A 55 -14.30 0.59 31.42
N TRP A 56 -14.74 0.57 30.15
CA TRP A 56 -14.94 1.79 29.35
C TRP A 56 -15.78 2.89 30.02
N PRO A 57 -16.91 2.61 30.71
CA PRO A 57 -17.69 3.66 31.36
C PRO A 57 -16.89 4.50 32.37
N HIS A 58 -15.89 3.89 33.02
CA HIS A 58 -14.97 4.60 33.91
C HIS A 58 -13.84 5.29 33.13
N LEU A 59 -13.19 4.55 32.21
CA LEU A 59 -12.05 5.08 31.45
C LEU A 59 -12.43 6.27 30.57
N GLN A 60 -13.62 6.26 29.97
CA GLN A 60 -14.15 7.36 29.18
C GLN A 60 -14.14 8.68 29.99
N LEU A 61 -14.57 8.63 31.25
CA LEU A 61 -14.60 9.82 32.12
C LEU A 61 -13.19 10.31 32.48
N VAL A 62 -12.24 9.38 32.65
CA VAL A 62 -10.82 9.72 32.90
C VAL A 62 -10.21 10.39 31.66
N TYR A 63 -10.43 9.83 30.48
CA TYR A 63 -9.99 10.41 29.21
C TYR A 63 -10.61 11.78 28.97
N GLU A 64 -11.92 11.91 29.14
CA GLU A 64 -12.62 13.17 28.95
C GLU A 64 -12.15 14.24 29.95
N PHE A 65 -11.99 13.87 31.22
CA PHE A 65 -11.46 14.78 32.23
C PHE A 65 -10.08 15.30 31.84
N PHE A 66 -9.16 14.42 31.46
CA PHE A 66 -7.79 14.81 31.13
C PHE A 66 -7.73 15.64 29.84
N LEU A 67 -8.57 15.33 28.87
CA LEU A 67 -8.70 16.14 27.66
C LEU A 67 -9.17 17.56 28.01
N ARG A 68 -10.24 17.71 28.80
CA ARG A 68 -10.72 19.03 29.24
C ARG A 68 -9.69 19.78 30.09
N PHE A 69 -8.95 19.07 30.93
CA PHE A 69 -7.83 19.62 31.69
C PHE A 69 -6.73 20.19 30.77
N LEU A 70 -6.34 19.47 29.71
CA LEU A 70 -5.37 19.95 28.73
C LEU A 70 -5.91 21.11 27.88
N GLU A 71 -7.19 21.09 27.53
CA GLU A 71 -7.85 22.11 26.68
C GLU A 71 -8.23 23.39 27.44
N SER A 72 -8.24 23.35 28.77
CA SER A 72 -8.55 24.50 29.61
C SER A 72 -7.69 25.72 29.23
N PRO A 73 -8.29 26.92 29.12
CA PRO A 73 -7.55 28.15 28.84
C PRO A 73 -6.57 28.50 29.98
N ASP A 74 -6.84 28.03 31.20
CA ASP A 74 -6.02 28.27 32.39
C ASP A 74 -4.84 27.29 32.49
N PHE A 75 -4.74 26.33 31.56
CA PHE A 75 -3.67 25.34 31.54
C PHE A 75 -2.32 25.98 31.19
N GLN A 76 -1.33 25.78 32.06
CA GLN A 76 0.02 26.32 31.93
C GLN A 76 1.04 25.21 31.61
N PRO A 77 1.54 25.13 30.36
CA PRO A 77 2.50 24.09 29.96
C PRO A 77 3.81 24.09 30.76
N ASN A 78 4.22 25.25 31.27
CA ASN A 78 5.46 25.41 32.04
C ASN A 78 5.44 24.69 33.40
N ILE A 79 4.26 24.51 33.98
CA ILE A 79 4.07 23.77 35.24
C ILE A 79 3.92 22.28 34.91
N ALA A 80 3.05 21.98 33.95
CA ALA A 80 2.74 20.61 33.55
C ALA A 80 3.95 19.81 33.04
N LYS A 81 4.93 20.46 32.39
CA LYS A 81 6.14 19.80 31.85
C LYS A 81 7.00 19.08 32.91
N LYS A 82 6.80 19.38 34.19
CA LYS A 82 7.47 18.68 35.31
C LYS A 82 6.89 17.28 35.55
N TYR A 83 5.66 17.05 35.11
CA TYR A 83 4.89 15.82 35.37
C TYR A 83 4.59 15.04 34.08
N ILE A 84 4.38 15.74 32.97
CA ILE A 84 4.25 15.15 31.63
C ILE A 84 5.65 15.08 31.01
N ASP A 85 6.34 13.98 31.26
CA ASP A 85 7.71 13.73 30.81
C ASP A 85 7.76 12.70 29.67
N GLN A 86 8.97 12.29 29.29
CA GLN A 86 9.18 11.27 28.25
C GLN A 86 8.61 9.90 28.63
N LYS A 87 8.61 9.56 29.92
CA LYS A 87 8.07 8.29 30.42
C LYS A 87 6.55 8.26 30.31
N PHE A 88 5.89 9.36 30.67
CA PHE A 88 4.45 9.55 30.48
C PHE A 88 4.07 9.39 29.00
N VAL A 89 4.80 10.04 28.10
CA VAL A 89 4.54 9.95 26.65
C VAL A 89 4.73 8.52 26.13
N LEU A 90 5.75 7.80 26.60
CA LEU A 90 5.97 6.42 26.19
C LEU A 90 4.81 5.51 26.62
N ALA A 91 4.40 5.59 27.89
CA ALA A 91 3.27 4.82 28.41
C ALA A 91 1.94 5.18 27.71
N LEU A 92 1.75 6.44 27.33
CA LEU A 92 0.61 6.87 26.53
C LEU A 92 0.64 6.28 25.11
N LEU A 93 1.81 6.22 24.48
CA LEU A 93 1.99 5.64 23.15
C LEU A 93 1.75 4.13 23.13
N ASP A 94 2.15 3.41 24.19
CA ASP A 94 1.93 1.96 24.29
C ASP A 94 0.43 1.60 24.29
N LEU A 95 -0.45 2.52 24.70
CA LEU A 95 -1.90 2.32 24.68
C LEU A 95 -2.53 2.42 23.28
N PHE A 96 -1.82 2.95 22.27
CA PHE A 96 -2.36 3.03 20.90
C PHE A 96 -2.60 1.65 20.27
N ASP A 97 -2.02 0.59 20.85
CA ASP A 97 -2.27 -0.78 20.40
C ASP A 97 -3.56 -1.39 20.98
N SER A 98 -4.37 -0.60 21.70
CA SER A 98 -5.68 -1.03 22.22
C SER A 98 -6.60 -1.48 21.08
N GLU A 99 -7.31 -2.60 21.25
CA GLU A 99 -8.30 -3.09 20.29
C GLU A 99 -9.55 -2.21 20.25
N ASP A 100 -9.83 -1.44 21.31
CA ASP A 100 -10.99 -0.55 21.39
C ASP A 100 -10.77 0.76 20.61
N PRO A 101 -11.48 0.99 19.48
CA PRO A 101 -11.31 2.19 18.67
C PRO A 101 -11.65 3.48 19.42
N ARG A 102 -12.52 3.42 20.44
CA ARG A 102 -12.89 4.59 21.24
C ARG A 102 -11.72 5.05 22.09
N GLU A 103 -10.96 4.11 22.65
CA GLU A 103 -9.74 4.41 23.41
C GLU A 103 -8.71 5.08 22.51
N ARG A 104 -8.49 4.53 21.30
CA ARG A 104 -7.55 5.08 20.31
C ARG A 104 -7.91 6.51 19.87
N ASP A 105 -9.19 6.83 19.69
CA ASP A 105 -9.61 8.18 19.32
C ASP A 105 -9.35 9.24 20.41
N PHE A 106 -9.54 8.89 21.69
CA PHE A 106 -9.15 9.75 22.80
C PHE A 106 -7.63 9.92 22.90
N LEU A 107 -6.88 8.81 22.77
CA LEU A 107 -5.42 8.83 22.76
C LEU A 107 -4.87 9.71 21.64
N LYS A 108 -5.44 9.62 20.44
CA LYS A 108 -5.14 10.46 19.28
C LYS A 108 -5.24 11.93 19.63
N THR A 109 -6.39 12.32 20.18
CA THR A 109 -6.67 13.71 20.53
C THR A 109 -5.74 14.21 21.63
N ILE A 110 -5.55 13.43 22.70
CA ILE A 110 -4.68 13.78 23.83
C ILE A 110 -3.23 13.93 23.37
N LEU A 111 -2.69 12.97 22.62
CA LEU A 111 -1.32 13.03 22.12
C LEU A 111 -1.12 14.24 21.20
N HIS A 112 -2.10 14.55 20.34
CA HIS A 112 -2.05 15.75 19.50
C HIS A 112 -2.01 17.04 20.33
N ARG A 113 -2.84 17.16 21.38
CA ARG A 113 -2.80 18.31 22.30
C ARG A 113 -1.46 18.43 23.03
N ILE A 114 -0.91 17.30 23.49
CA ILE A 114 0.42 17.26 24.13
C ILE A 114 1.50 17.73 23.13
N TYR A 115 1.49 17.21 21.91
CA TYR A 115 2.45 17.61 20.87
C TYR A 115 2.38 19.12 20.57
N GLY A 116 1.17 19.68 20.50
CA GLY A 116 0.93 21.10 20.28
C GLY A 116 1.49 21.97 21.40
N LYS A 117 1.18 21.65 22.66
CA LYS A 117 1.51 22.46 23.85
C LYS A 117 2.95 22.30 24.35
N PHE A 118 3.58 21.14 24.15
CA PHE A 118 4.90 20.82 24.70
C PHE A 118 5.98 20.74 23.62
N LEU A 119 6.56 21.90 23.27
CA LEU A 119 7.65 22.02 22.28
C LEU A 119 8.83 21.07 22.58
N GLY A 120 9.20 20.91 23.86
CA GLY A 120 10.31 20.04 24.28
C GLY A 120 10.08 18.53 24.08
N LEU A 121 8.82 18.10 23.94
CA LEU A 121 8.47 16.69 23.73
C LEU A 121 8.33 16.33 22.25
N ARG A 122 8.24 17.30 21.34
CA ARG A 122 7.97 17.05 19.91
C ARG A 122 8.98 16.12 19.25
N ALA A 123 10.27 16.31 19.52
CA ALA A 123 11.32 15.45 18.97
C ALA A 123 11.22 14.02 19.52
N TYR A 124 10.92 13.88 20.81
CA TYR A 124 10.75 12.58 21.45
C TYR A 124 9.54 11.83 20.91
N ILE A 125 8.38 12.49 20.80
CA ILE A 125 7.13 11.91 20.24
C ILE A 125 7.39 11.40 18.82
N ARG A 126 7.94 12.24 17.93
CA ARG A 126 8.26 11.82 16.55
C ARG A 126 9.18 10.61 16.52
N ARG A 127 10.20 10.59 17.38
CA ARG A 127 11.13 9.46 17.46
C ARG A 127 10.45 8.17 17.94
N GLN A 128 9.57 8.24 18.95
CA GLN A 128 8.86 7.05 19.43
C GLN A 128 7.85 6.54 18.39
N ILE A 129 7.09 7.42 17.74
CA ILE A 129 6.19 7.02 16.64
C ILE A 129 6.99 6.34 15.51
N ASN A 130 8.16 6.86 15.17
CA ASN A 130 9.05 6.21 14.20
C ASN A 130 9.45 4.80 14.65
N HIS A 131 9.79 4.60 15.93
CA HIS A 131 10.13 3.27 16.45
C HIS A 131 8.95 2.30 16.34
N ILE A 132 7.73 2.75 16.66
CA ILE A 132 6.50 1.97 16.49
C ILE A 132 6.34 1.55 15.02
N PHE A 133 6.47 2.50 14.09
CA PHE A 133 6.38 2.20 12.66
C PHE A 133 7.49 1.27 12.17
N TYR A 134 8.73 1.40 12.63
CA TYR A 134 9.80 0.47 12.26
C TYR A 134 9.48 -0.95 12.75
N ARG A 135 9.06 -1.11 14.00
CA ARG A 135 8.66 -2.40 14.54
C ARG A 135 7.47 -2.99 13.78
N PHE A 136 6.47 -2.17 13.47
CA PHE A 136 5.32 -2.57 12.67
C PHE A 136 5.71 -3.05 11.26
N ILE A 137 6.53 -2.28 10.53
CA ILE A 137 6.89 -2.59 9.13
C ILE A 137 7.83 -3.79 9.01
N TYR A 138 8.76 -3.96 9.94
CA TYR A 138 9.89 -4.88 9.77
C TYR A 138 9.90 -6.07 10.76
N GLU A 139 9.13 -6.02 11.83
CA GLU A 139 9.14 -7.07 12.87
C GLU A 139 7.79 -7.75 13.04
N THR A 140 6.72 -6.99 13.32
CA THR A 140 5.44 -7.58 13.76
C THR A 140 4.36 -7.64 12.69
N GLU A 141 4.33 -6.70 11.74
CA GLU A 141 3.22 -6.49 10.79
C GLU A 141 1.84 -6.37 11.44
N HIS A 142 1.79 -6.11 12.76
CA HIS A 142 0.57 -5.98 13.55
C HIS A 142 0.73 -4.84 14.56
N HIS A 143 -0.24 -3.91 14.53
CA HIS A 143 -0.43 -2.81 15.49
C HIS A 143 -1.76 -2.12 15.19
N ASN A 144 -2.64 -1.92 16.18
CA ASN A 144 -4.00 -1.44 15.96
C ASN A 144 -4.11 0.07 15.69
N GLY A 145 -3.20 0.88 16.27
CA GLY A 145 -3.26 2.34 16.21
C GLY A 145 -2.51 3.04 15.08
N ILE A 146 -2.19 2.37 13.97
CA ILE A 146 -1.38 2.97 12.89
C ILE A 146 -2.13 4.12 12.20
N ALA A 147 -3.43 3.96 11.96
CA ALA A 147 -4.26 4.98 11.32
C ALA A 147 -4.31 6.26 12.17
N GLU A 148 -4.56 6.13 13.47
CA GLU A 148 -4.66 7.27 14.40
C GLU A 148 -3.33 8.00 14.56
N LEU A 149 -2.21 7.26 14.60
CA LEU A 149 -0.87 7.86 14.63
C LEU A 149 -0.58 8.63 13.33
N LEU A 150 -1.01 8.12 12.17
CA LEU A 150 -0.88 8.81 10.89
C LEU A 150 -1.76 10.06 10.81
N GLU A 151 -2.97 10.07 11.37
CA GLU A 151 -3.79 11.29 11.44
C GLU A 151 -3.08 12.43 12.20
N ILE A 152 -2.47 12.11 13.34
CA ILE A 152 -1.69 13.09 14.12
C ILE A 152 -0.51 13.58 13.27
N LEU A 153 0.21 12.66 12.63
CA LEU A 153 1.34 13.01 11.78
C LEU A 153 0.93 13.88 10.59
N GLY A 154 -0.22 13.63 9.96
CA GLY A 154 -0.76 14.46 8.89
C GLY A 154 -0.93 15.91 9.33
N SER A 155 -1.51 16.13 10.51
CA SER A 155 -1.61 17.47 11.10
C SER A 155 -0.23 18.09 11.42
N ILE A 156 0.71 17.29 11.92
CA ILE A 156 2.08 17.72 12.21
C ILE A 156 2.82 18.14 10.93
N ILE A 157 2.69 17.36 9.85
CA ILE A 157 3.34 17.59 8.56
C ILE A 157 2.83 18.89 7.94
N ASN A 158 1.52 19.13 8.00
CA ASN A 158 0.94 20.39 7.53
C ASN A 158 1.52 21.61 8.28
N GLY A 159 1.90 21.44 9.56
CA GLY A 159 2.56 22.47 10.37
C GLY A 159 4.08 22.63 10.16
N PHE A 160 4.72 21.89 9.25
CA PHE A 160 6.17 22.02 9.02
C PHE A 160 6.53 23.37 8.40
N ALA A 161 7.65 23.93 8.88
CA ALA A 161 8.24 25.13 8.32
C ALA A 161 9.00 24.80 7.03
N LEU A 162 8.97 25.74 6.07
CA LEU A 162 9.77 25.68 4.86
C LEU A 162 11.08 26.46 5.03
N PRO A 163 12.21 25.97 4.48
CA PRO A 163 12.38 24.70 3.78
C PRO A 163 12.29 23.49 4.73
N LEU A 164 11.83 22.35 4.22
CA LEU A 164 11.73 21.13 5.03
C LEU A 164 13.12 20.68 5.51
N LYS A 165 13.22 20.34 6.80
CA LYS A 165 14.43 19.76 7.36
C LYS A 165 14.70 18.38 6.79
N GLU A 166 15.97 18.02 6.68
CA GLU A 166 16.41 16.71 6.17
C GLU A 166 15.83 15.53 6.97
N GLU A 167 15.66 15.69 8.29
CA GLU A 167 15.01 14.65 9.12
C GLU A 167 13.58 14.32 8.67
N HIS A 168 12.83 15.30 8.15
CA HIS A 168 11.47 15.12 7.67
C HIS A 168 11.44 14.45 6.30
N LYS A 169 12.37 14.82 5.42
CA LYS A 169 12.56 14.16 4.11
C LYS A 169 12.91 12.68 4.29
N MET A 170 13.83 12.41 5.21
CA MET A 170 14.21 11.04 5.56
C MET A 170 13.06 10.26 6.20
N PHE A 171 12.21 10.92 7.00
CA PHE A 171 11.00 10.30 7.53
C PHE A 171 10.03 9.86 6.42
N LEU A 172 9.76 10.72 5.42
CA LEU A 172 8.94 10.36 4.26
C LEU A 172 9.50 9.13 3.54
N ILE A 173 10.78 9.16 3.16
CA ILE A 173 11.39 8.12 2.33
C ILE A 173 11.62 6.81 3.08
N ARG A 174 12.01 6.86 4.36
CA ARG A 174 12.42 5.66 5.13
C ARG A 174 11.31 5.07 6.01
N VAL A 175 10.24 5.82 6.28
CA VAL A 175 9.16 5.37 7.16
C VAL A 175 7.81 5.37 6.43
N LEU A 176 7.37 6.51 5.89
CA LEU A 176 6.05 6.59 5.24
C LEU A 176 5.98 5.74 3.96
N LEU A 177 6.97 5.82 3.07
CA LEU A 177 6.93 4.99 1.86
C LEU A 177 6.93 3.48 2.16
N PRO A 178 7.79 2.95 3.05
CA PRO A 178 7.76 1.53 3.40
C PRO A 178 6.47 1.05 4.09
N LEU A 179 5.66 1.92 4.69
CA LEU A 179 4.35 1.52 5.24
C LEU A 179 3.42 0.94 4.17
N HIS A 180 3.59 1.29 2.90
CA HIS A 180 2.82 0.72 1.79
C HIS A 180 3.09 -0.77 1.55
N LYS A 181 4.19 -1.31 2.10
CA LYS A 181 4.56 -2.72 1.91
C LYS A 181 3.67 -3.68 2.69
N VAL A 182 3.22 -3.27 3.89
CA VAL A 182 2.51 -4.14 4.83
C VAL A 182 1.17 -4.61 4.26
N LYS A 183 0.75 -5.83 4.58
CA LYS A 183 -0.47 -6.44 4.01
C LYS A 183 -1.73 -5.69 4.39
N SER A 184 -1.87 -5.35 5.67
CA SER A 184 -2.98 -4.61 6.29
C SER A 184 -2.99 -3.11 5.94
N LEU A 185 -2.44 -2.72 4.79
CA LEU A 185 -2.40 -1.33 4.32
C LEU A 185 -3.79 -0.71 4.30
N SER A 186 -4.82 -1.51 4.02
CA SER A 186 -6.15 -1.00 3.78
C SER A 186 -6.81 -0.32 4.98
N VAL A 187 -6.42 -0.73 6.20
CA VAL A 187 -6.86 -0.14 7.47
C VAL A 187 -6.43 1.31 7.65
N TYR A 188 -5.28 1.72 7.08
CA TYR A 188 -4.67 3.04 7.31
C TYR A 188 -4.26 3.79 6.04
N HIS A 189 -4.59 3.24 4.87
CA HIS A 189 -4.20 3.81 3.57
C HIS A 189 -4.65 5.26 3.38
N PRO A 190 -5.91 5.65 3.67
CA PRO A 190 -6.34 7.05 3.47
C PRO A 190 -5.50 8.04 4.27
N GLN A 191 -5.16 7.71 5.52
CA GLN A 191 -4.35 8.54 6.39
C GLN A 191 -2.89 8.61 5.90
N LEU A 192 -2.36 7.51 5.36
CA LEU A 192 -1.02 7.47 4.79
C LEU A 192 -0.91 8.29 3.51
N ALA A 193 -1.85 8.12 2.57
CA ALA A 193 -1.95 8.88 1.33
C ALA A 193 -2.03 10.39 1.63
N TYR A 194 -2.88 10.79 2.58
CA TYR A 194 -2.95 12.17 3.06
C TYR A 194 -1.59 12.69 3.54
N CYS A 195 -0.85 11.92 4.34
CA CYS A 195 0.48 12.31 4.80
C CYS A 195 1.46 12.51 3.63
N VAL A 196 1.42 11.61 2.62
CA VAL A 196 2.30 11.69 1.44
C VAL A 196 1.97 12.92 0.60
N VAL A 197 0.70 13.15 0.26
CA VAL A 197 0.25 14.33 -0.51
C VAL A 197 0.63 15.63 0.22
N GLN A 198 0.42 15.70 1.53
CA GLN A 198 0.82 16.86 2.34
C GLN A 198 2.32 17.15 2.26
N PHE A 199 3.18 16.13 2.18
CA PHE A 199 4.61 16.35 1.96
C PHE A 199 4.91 16.95 0.58
N LEU A 200 4.21 16.50 -0.46
CA LEU A 200 4.40 16.96 -1.83
C LEU A 200 3.91 18.41 -2.03
N GLU A 201 2.78 18.78 -1.39
CA GLU A 201 2.30 20.16 -1.38
C GLU A 201 3.28 21.13 -0.71
N LYS A 202 4.05 20.67 0.29
CA LYS A 202 5.07 21.48 0.96
C LYS A 202 6.35 21.61 0.13
N GLU A 203 6.78 20.55 -0.55
CA GLU A 203 8.00 20.56 -1.36
C GLU A 203 7.88 19.59 -2.55
N SER A 204 7.58 20.14 -3.73
CA SER A 204 7.34 19.38 -4.97
C SER A 204 8.55 18.57 -5.47
N SER A 205 9.78 18.94 -5.08
CA SER A 205 11.00 18.21 -5.43
C SER A 205 11.05 16.76 -4.89
N LEU A 206 10.20 16.46 -3.89
CA LEU A 206 10.06 15.12 -3.33
C LEU A 206 9.18 14.18 -4.17
N THR A 207 8.53 14.68 -5.21
CA THR A 207 7.58 13.90 -6.03
C THR A 207 8.24 12.74 -6.75
N GLU A 208 9.39 12.98 -7.39
CA GLU A 208 10.13 11.93 -8.10
C GLU A 208 10.48 10.73 -7.22
N PRO A 209 11.17 10.90 -6.06
CA PRO A 209 11.50 9.76 -5.20
C PRO A 209 10.26 9.07 -4.60
N VAL A 210 9.17 9.80 -4.35
CA VAL A 210 7.90 9.23 -3.88
C VAL A 210 7.28 8.30 -4.94
N ILE A 211 7.07 8.79 -6.16
CA ILE A 211 6.45 7.99 -7.24
C ILE A 211 7.34 6.80 -7.59
N VAL A 212 8.66 6.98 -7.69
CA VAL A 212 9.59 5.87 -7.93
C VAL A 212 9.53 4.85 -6.78
N GLY A 213 9.40 5.31 -5.53
CA GLY A 213 9.19 4.46 -4.35
C GLY A 213 7.90 3.64 -4.41
N LEU A 214 6.76 4.27 -4.74
CA LEU A 214 5.48 3.59 -4.91
C LEU A 214 5.53 2.56 -6.06
N LEU A 215 6.12 2.93 -7.20
CA LEU A 215 6.31 2.01 -8.32
C LEU A 215 7.20 0.81 -7.96
N LYS A 216 8.19 1.01 -7.08
CA LYS A 216 9.02 -0.08 -6.55
C LYS A 216 8.25 -1.03 -5.64
N PHE A 217 7.32 -0.51 -4.83
CA PHE A 217 6.50 -1.29 -3.92
C PHE A 217 5.17 -1.77 -4.54
N TRP A 218 5.00 -1.59 -5.85
CA TRP A 218 3.76 -1.92 -6.55
C TRP A 218 3.27 -3.35 -6.29
N PRO A 219 2.06 -3.55 -5.75
CA PRO A 219 1.50 -4.86 -5.46
C PRO A 219 1.41 -5.75 -6.70
N LYS A 220 1.90 -6.99 -6.64
CA LYS A 220 1.84 -7.94 -7.77
C LYS A 220 0.85 -9.08 -7.58
N THR A 221 0.40 -9.32 -6.35
CA THR A 221 -0.46 -10.45 -5.97
C THR A 221 -1.70 -10.02 -5.18
N HIS A 222 -1.87 -8.72 -4.90
CA HIS A 222 -2.95 -8.20 -4.05
C HIS A 222 -3.71 -7.09 -4.76
N SER A 223 -4.79 -7.45 -5.47
CA SER A 223 -5.56 -6.53 -6.32
C SER A 223 -6.22 -5.37 -5.55
N PRO A 224 -6.77 -5.53 -4.33
CA PRO A 224 -7.29 -4.39 -3.56
C PRO A 224 -6.21 -3.34 -3.28
N LYS A 225 -4.97 -3.79 -2.98
CA LYS A 225 -3.84 -2.87 -2.78
C LYS A 225 -3.42 -2.20 -4.07
N GLU A 226 -3.51 -2.88 -5.21
CA GLU A 226 -3.24 -2.25 -6.50
C GLU A 226 -4.25 -1.12 -6.80
N VAL A 227 -5.52 -1.31 -6.46
CA VAL A 227 -6.55 -0.25 -6.53
C VAL A 227 -6.23 0.90 -5.58
N MET A 228 -5.78 0.63 -4.36
CA MET A 228 -5.33 1.66 -3.41
C MET A 228 -4.16 2.49 -3.94
N PHE A 229 -3.13 1.84 -4.48
CA PHE A 229 -1.99 2.54 -5.10
C PHE A 229 -2.42 3.39 -6.29
N LEU A 230 -3.40 2.93 -7.08
CA LEU A 230 -3.98 3.74 -8.16
C LEU A 230 -4.79 4.93 -7.62
N ASN A 231 -5.46 4.80 -6.47
CA ASN A 231 -6.10 5.94 -5.81
C ASN A 231 -5.07 6.99 -5.38
N GLU A 232 -4.08 6.57 -4.60
CA GLU A 232 -3.04 7.47 -4.09
C GLU A 232 -2.25 8.14 -5.22
N LEU A 233 -1.90 7.40 -6.28
CA LEU A 233 -1.22 7.99 -7.43
C LEU A 233 -2.06 9.04 -8.14
N GLU A 234 -3.39 8.92 -8.19
CA GLU A 234 -4.23 9.98 -8.75
C GLU A 234 -4.17 11.24 -7.88
N GLU A 235 -4.31 11.10 -6.56
CA GLU A 235 -4.21 12.23 -5.63
C GLU A 235 -2.84 12.93 -5.71
N ILE A 236 -1.75 12.15 -5.88
CA ILE A 236 -0.40 12.71 -6.10
C ILE A 236 -0.32 13.45 -7.45
N LEU A 237 -0.94 12.91 -8.50
CA LEU A 237 -0.95 13.55 -9.82
C LEU A 237 -1.82 14.82 -9.83
N ASP A 238 -2.79 14.97 -8.95
CA ASP A 238 -3.58 16.21 -8.84
C ASP A 238 -2.75 17.39 -8.31
N VAL A 239 -1.70 17.12 -7.53
CA VAL A 239 -0.82 18.16 -6.96
C VAL A 239 0.56 18.25 -7.64
N ILE A 240 0.83 17.42 -8.66
CA ILE A 240 2.14 17.38 -9.32
C ILE A 240 2.40 18.63 -10.17
N GLU A 241 3.62 19.16 -10.14
CA GLU A 241 4.06 20.19 -11.09
C GLU A 241 4.45 19.57 -12.45
N PRO A 242 4.19 20.22 -13.60
CA PRO A 242 4.55 19.69 -14.92
C PRO A 242 6.05 19.38 -15.10
N SER A 243 6.91 20.14 -14.42
CA SER A 243 8.37 19.95 -14.36
C SER A 243 8.75 18.60 -13.71
N GLU A 244 8.08 18.24 -12.62
CA GLU A 244 8.28 16.98 -11.90
C GLU A 244 7.62 15.81 -12.63
N PHE A 245 6.43 16.03 -13.21
CA PHE A 245 5.72 15.02 -14.02
C PHE A 245 6.60 14.51 -15.17
N SER A 246 7.31 15.41 -15.85
CA SER A 246 8.20 15.06 -16.97
C SER A 246 9.29 14.05 -16.59
N LYS A 247 9.72 14.01 -15.32
CA LYS A 247 10.76 13.07 -14.83
C LYS A 247 10.21 11.66 -14.60
N VAL A 248 8.93 11.56 -14.23
CA VAL A 248 8.29 10.30 -13.78
C VAL A 248 7.29 9.72 -14.77
N MET A 249 6.86 10.48 -15.79
CA MET A 249 5.80 10.08 -16.72
C MET A 249 6.08 8.72 -17.39
N GLU A 250 7.30 8.46 -17.87
CA GLU A 250 7.58 7.22 -18.59
C GLU A 250 7.44 5.97 -17.70
N PRO A 251 8.10 5.85 -16.53
CA PRO A 251 7.91 4.70 -15.66
C PRO A 251 6.47 4.58 -15.12
N LEU A 252 5.82 5.71 -14.82
CA LEU A 252 4.43 5.74 -14.38
C LEU A 252 3.48 5.15 -15.42
N PHE A 253 3.50 5.66 -16.66
CA PHE A 253 2.62 5.20 -17.72
C PHE A 253 2.94 3.78 -18.20
N ARG A 254 4.20 3.31 -18.06
CA ARG A 254 4.52 1.88 -18.24
C ARG A 254 3.81 0.99 -17.21
N GLN A 255 3.62 1.46 -15.98
CA GLN A 255 2.88 0.72 -14.97
C GLN A 255 1.37 0.83 -15.20
N LEU A 256 0.83 2.02 -15.50
CA LEU A 256 -0.59 2.19 -15.87
C LEU A 256 -0.99 1.34 -17.07
N ALA A 257 -0.14 1.21 -18.10
CA ALA A 257 -0.37 0.33 -19.24
C ALA A 257 -0.57 -1.14 -18.83
N LYS A 258 0.11 -1.61 -17.78
CA LYS A 258 -0.09 -2.95 -17.21
C LYS A 258 -1.41 -3.03 -16.45
N CYS A 259 -1.75 -2.02 -15.66
CA CYS A 259 -3.00 -1.98 -14.90
C CYS A 259 -4.23 -1.96 -15.81
N VAL A 260 -4.20 -1.16 -16.90
CA VAL A 260 -5.24 -1.15 -17.94
C VAL A 260 -5.34 -2.50 -18.66
N SER A 261 -4.23 -3.23 -18.78
CA SER A 261 -4.21 -4.59 -19.34
C SER A 261 -4.50 -5.69 -18.32
N SER A 262 -4.84 -5.32 -17.08
CA SER A 262 -5.09 -6.29 -16.02
C SER A 262 -6.37 -7.07 -16.32
N PRO A 263 -6.39 -8.40 -16.13
CA PRO A 263 -7.62 -9.18 -16.22
C PRO A 263 -8.59 -8.88 -15.07
N HIS A 264 -8.08 -8.30 -13.97
CA HIS A 264 -8.87 -7.94 -12.79
C HIS A 264 -9.64 -6.64 -13.05
N PHE A 265 -10.97 -6.72 -13.07
CA PHE A 265 -11.78 -5.62 -13.58
C PHE A 265 -11.63 -4.33 -12.75
N GLN A 266 -11.61 -4.42 -11.41
CA GLN A 266 -11.48 -3.23 -10.55
C GLN A 266 -10.17 -2.48 -10.78
N VAL A 267 -9.09 -3.19 -11.12
CA VAL A 267 -7.77 -2.58 -11.38
C VAL A 267 -7.79 -1.85 -12.72
N ALA A 268 -8.28 -2.52 -13.76
CA ALA A 268 -8.35 -1.95 -15.10
C ALA A 268 -9.33 -0.76 -15.16
N GLU A 269 -10.50 -0.89 -14.54
CA GLU A 269 -11.48 0.18 -14.40
C GLU A 269 -10.89 1.37 -13.66
N ARG A 270 -10.26 1.14 -12.49
CA ARG A 270 -9.65 2.22 -11.71
C ARG A 270 -8.56 2.97 -12.46
N ALA A 271 -7.71 2.24 -13.19
CA ALA A 271 -6.66 2.85 -14.01
C ALA A 271 -7.26 3.66 -15.18
N LEU A 272 -8.32 3.17 -15.83
CA LEU A 272 -8.99 3.87 -16.91
C LEU A 272 -9.75 5.13 -16.45
N TYR A 273 -10.11 5.23 -15.18
CA TYR A 273 -10.74 6.44 -14.63
C TYR A 273 -9.81 7.67 -14.63
N TYR A 274 -8.49 7.49 -14.76
CA TYR A 274 -7.54 8.61 -14.89
C TYR A 274 -7.84 9.49 -16.11
N TRP A 275 -8.46 8.93 -17.16
CA TRP A 275 -8.87 9.68 -18.35
C TRP A 275 -10.05 10.62 -18.12
N ASN A 276 -10.73 10.52 -16.97
CA ASN A 276 -11.82 11.43 -16.60
C ASN A 276 -11.31 12.62 -15.78
N ASN A 277 -10.05 12.58 -15.31
CA ASN A 277 -9.45 13.67 -14.56
C ASN A 277 -8.89 14.71 -15.54
N GLU A 278 -9.45 15.92 -15.50
CA GLU A 278 -9.10 17.02 -16.42
C GLU A 278 -7.63 17.43 -16.32
N TYR A 279 -7.08 17.46 -15.10
CA TYR A 279 -5.70 17.86 -14.89
C TYR A 279 -4.72 16.81 -15.42
N ILE A 280 -4.94 15.54 -15.10
CA ILE A 280 -4.15 14.43 -15.65
C ILE A 280 -4.23 14.42 -17.19
N MET A 281 -5.42 14.62 -17.75
CA MET A 281 -5.59 14.70 -19.20
C MET A 281 -4.81 15.88 -19.82
N SER A 282 -4.74 17.03 -19.16
CA SER A 282 -3.91 18.15 -19.62
C SER A 282 -2.41 17.80 -19.64
N LEU A 283 -1.90 17.15 -18.59
CA LEU A 283 -0.51 16.69 -18.51
C LEU A 283 -0.18 15.66 -19.60
N ILE A 284 -1.11 14.75 -19.88
CA ILE A 284 -0.99 13.77 -20.97
C ILE A 284 -0.96 14.47 -22.33
N SER A 285 -1.79 15.51 -22.53
CA SER A 285 -1.86 16.27 -23.78
C SER A 285 -0.53 16.93 -24.12
N ASP A 286 0.06 17.62 -23.14
CA ASP A 286 1.34 18.32 -23.33
C ASP A 286 2.50 17.34 -23.59
N ASN A 287 2.38 16.10 -23.11
CA ASN A 287 3.41 15.06 -23.22
C ASN A 287 3.01 13.89 -24.13
N ALA A 288 2.03 14.09 -25.03
CA ALA A 288 1.42 13.02 -25.82
C ALA A 288 2.45 12.24 -26.65
N ALA A 289 3.50 12.92 -27.16
CA ALA A 289 4.59 12.33 -27.93
C ALA A 289 5.32 11.18 -27.21
N ARG A 290 5.35 11.21 -25.86
CA ARG A 290 6.01 10.19 -25.03
C ARG A 290 5.01 9.22 -24.41
N VAL A 291 3.85 9.73 -23.98
CA VAL A 291 2.83 8.92 -23.28
C VAL A 291 2.07 8.00 -24.25
N LEU A 292 1.64 8.50 -25.41
CA LEU A 292 0.81 7.75 -26.34
C LEU A 292 1.47 6.44 -26.80
N PRO A 293 2.75 6.42 -27.24
CA PRO A 293 3.39 5.17 -27.69
C PRO A 293 3.47 4.09 -26.60
N ILE A 294 3.51 4.49 -25.32
CA ILE A 294 3.57 3.56 -24.18
C ILE A 294 2.18 2.95 -23.91
N MET A 295 1.14 3.77 -23.93
CA MET A 295 -0.23 3.36 -23.60
C MET A 295 -0.94 2.64 -24.76
N PHE A 296 -0.63 3.02 -26.01
CA PHE A 296 -1.34 2.54 -27.18
C PHE A 296 -1.38 1.01 -27.32
N PRO A 297 -0.25 0.26 -27.15
CA PRO A 297 -0.28 -1.21 -27.26
C PRO A 297 -1.23 -1.87 -26.26
N ALA A 298 -1.29 -1.36 -25.02
CA ALA A 298 -2.16 -1.88 -23.97
C ALA A 298 -3.64 -1.64 -24.31
N LEU A 299 -4.00 -0.41 -24.67
CA LEU A 299 -5.38 -0.06 -25.03
C LEU A 299 -5.85 -0.79 -26.30
N TYR A 300 -5.04 -0.79 -27.35
CA TYR A 300 -5.40 -1.39 -28.64
C TYR A 300 -5.49 -2.92 -28.61
N ARG A 301 -4.72 -3.60 -27.74
CA ARG A 301 -4.84 -5.04 -27.55
C ARG A 301 -6.15 -5.40 -26.84
N ASN A 302 -6.45 -4.70 -25.75
CA ASN A 302 -7.62 -5.01 -24.92
C ASN A 302 -8.94 -4.52 -25.53
N SER A 303 -8.92 -3.56 -26.46
CA SER A 303 -10.09 -3.19 -27.27
C SER A 303 -10.58 -4.30 -28.22
N LYS A 304 -9.83 -5.40 -28.40
CA LYS A 304 -10.25 -6.52 -29.26
C LYS A 304 -10.82 -7.71 -28.50
N SER A 305 -10.44 -7.89 -27.23
CA SER A 305 -10.73 -9.15 -26.52
C SER A 305 -10.69 -8.99 -24.99
N HIS A 306 -11.34 -7.96 -24.45
CA HIS A 306 -11.58 -7.86 -23.01
C HIS A 306 -12.89 -8.56 -22.64
N TRP A 307 -12.90 -9.40 -21.59
CA TRP A 307 -14.07 -10.19 -21.20
C TRP A 307 -15.20 -9.33 -20.61
N ASN A 308 -14.83 -8.24 -19.91
CA ASN A 308 -15.77 -7.30 -19.31
C ASN A 308 -16.13 -6.18 -20.30
N LYS A 309 -17.44 -6.01 -20.56
CA LYS A 309 -17.99 -5.02 -21.51
C LYS A 309 -17.81 -3.57 -21.06
N THR A 310 -17.86 -3.28 -19.76
CA THR A 310 -17.69 -1.92 -19.23
C THR A 310 -16.28 -1.43 -19.50
N ILE A 311 -15.27 -2.24 -19.17
CA ILE A 311 -13.86 -1.93 -19.45
C ILE A 311 -13.63 -1.75 -20.94
N HIS A 312 -14.26 -2.57 -21.77
CA HIS A 312 -14.20 -2.43 -23.23
C HIS A 312 -14.67 -1.04 -23.68
N GLY A 313 -15.79 -0.56 -23.15
CA GLY A 313 -16.30 0.80 -23.39
C GLY A 313 -15.34 1.90 -22.91
N LEU A 314 -14.79 1.76 -21.71
CA LEU A 314 -13.81 2.71 -21.17
C LEU A 314 -12.52 2.77 -22.02
N ILE A 315 -12.04 1.63 -22.51
CA ILE A 315 -10.88 1.58 -23.41
C ILE A 315 -11.18 2.30 -24.73
N TYR A 316 -12.37 2.12 -25.31
CA TYR A 316 -12.75 2.85 -26.53
C TYR A 316 -12.83 4.35 -26.29
N ASN A 317 -13.36 4.78 -25.14
CA ASN A 317 -13.37 6.19 -24.77
C ASN A 317 -11.95 6.74 -24.67
N ALA A 318 -11.05 6.05 -23.97
CA ALA A 318 -9.64 6.45 -23.85
C ALA A 318 -8.92 6.50 -25.23
N LEU A 319 -9.15 5.52 -26.10
CA LEU A 319 -8.61 5.54 -27.47
C LEU A 319 -9.14 6.72 -28.29
N LYS A 320 -10.43 7.05 -28.15
CA LYS A 320 -11.06 8.18 -28.82
C LYS A 320 -10.44 9.50 -28.34
N LEU A 321 -10.30 9.69 -27.03
CA LEU A 321 -9.64 10.88 -26.46
C LEU A 321 -8.22 11.05 -26.99
N PHE A 322 -7.42 9.98 -27.03
CA PHE A 322 -6.08 10.03 -27.60
C PHE A 322 -6.04 10.39 -29.09
N MET A 323 -7.01 9.92 -29.86
CA MET A 323 -7.14 10.24 -31.28
C MET A 323 -7.51 11.72 -31.48
N GLU A 324 -8.41 12.26 -30.67
CA GLU A 324 -8.80 13.68 -30.67
C GLU A 324 -7.64 14.60 -30.27
N MET A 325 -6.77 14.16 -29.36
CA MET A 325 -5.59 14.92 -28.93
C MET A 325 -4.54 15.06 -30.03
N ASN A 326 -4.20 13.97 -30.73
CA ASN A 326 -3.23 14.01 -31.83
C ASN A 326 -3.44 12.87 -32.84
N GLN A 327 -4.27 13.13 -33.85
CA GLN A 327 -4.59 12.17 -34.91
C GLN A 327 -3.35 11.59 -35.59
N LYS A 328 -2.38 12.45 -35.96
CA LYS A 328 -1.18 12.02 -36.68
C LYS A 328 -0.35 11.04 -35.85
N LEU A 329 -0.10 11.38 -34.58
CA LEU A 329 0.66 10.53 -33.68
C LEU A 329 -0.07 9.21 -33.40
N PHE A 330 -1.40 9.23 -33.32
CA PHE A 330 -2.22 8.03 -33.17
C PHE A 330 -2.11 7.08 -34.37
N ASP A 331 -2.15 7.63 -35.59
CA ASP A 331 -1.97 6.85 -36.82
C ASP A 331 -0.55 6.27 -36.91
N ASP A 332 0.47 7.06 -36.55
CA ASP A 332 1.86 6.61 -36.50
C ASP A 332 2.04 5.46 -35.49
N CYS A 333 1.47 5.57 -34.28
CA CYS A 333 1.47 4.50 -33.27
C CYS A 333 0.76 3.24 -33.76
N THR A 334 -0.35 3.40 -34.49
CA THR A 334 -1.08 2.28 -35.09
C THR A 334 -0.23 1.53 -36.11
N GLN A 335 0.52 2.25 -36.95
CA GLN A 335 1.44 1.65 -37.93
C GLN A 335 2.61 0.96 -37.25
N GLN A 336 3.24 1.64 -36.27
CA GLN A 336 4.36 1.07 -35.51
C GLN A 336 3.95 -0.22 -34.78
N TYR A 337 2.80 -0.23 -34.13
CA TYR A 337 2.29 -1.42 -33.46
C TYR A 337 2.06 -2.60 -34.43
N LYS A 338 1.50 -2.34 -35.62
CA LYS A 338 1.34 -3.37 -36.66
C LYS A 338 2.69 -3.91 -37.13
N ALA A 339 3.67 -3.03 -37.36
CA ALA A 339 5.02 -3.41 -37.77
C ALA A 339 5.75 -4.22 -36.69
N GLU A 340 5.67 -3.82 -35.42
CA GLU A 340 6.25 -4.55 -34.29
C GLU A 340 5.60 -5.93 -34.12
N LYS A 341 4.28 -6.04 -34.29
CA LYS A 341 3.58 -7.33 -34.25
C LYS A 341 4.04 -8.27 -35.37
N GLN A 342 4.30 -7.76 -36.57
CA GLN A 342 4.86 -8.54 -37.67
C GLN A 342 6.32 -8.96 -37.40
N LYS A 343 7.17 -8.04 -36.91
CA LYS A 343 8.55 -8.35 -36.51
C LYS A 343 8.59 -9.40 -35.39
N GLY A 344 7.67 -9.33 -34.42
CA GLY A 344 7.55 -10.31 -33.35
C GLY A 344 7.21 -11.70 -33.86
N ARG A 345 6.31 -11.81 -34.85
CA ARG A 345 6.00 -13.08 -35.54
C ARG A 345 7.22 -13.64 -36.28
N PHE A 346 7.99 -12.78 -36.95
CA PHE A 346 9.20 -13.20 -37.64
C PHE A 346 10.26 -13.72 -36.66
N ARG A 347 10.53 -12.99 -35.57
CA ARG A 347 11.45 -13.44 -34.50
C ARG A 347 11.03 -14.76 -33.85
N MET A 348 9.73 -14.99 -33.71
CA MET A 348 9.21 -16.26 -33.17
C MET A 348 9.49 -17.42 -34.13
N LYS A 349 9.30 -17.21 -35.44
CA LYS A 349 9.68 -18.19 -36.48
C LYS A 349 11.18 -18.45 -36.51
N GLU A 350 12.01 -17.41 -36.48
CA GLU A 350 13.47 -17.58 -36.41
C GLU A 350 13.90 -18.36 -35.17
N ARG A 351 13.27 -18.11 -34.02
CA ARG A 351 13.52 -18.86 -32.78
C ARG A 351 13.14 -20.33 -32.94
N GLU A 352 11.99 -20.61 -33.54
CA GLU A 352 11.52 -21.96 -33.82
C GLU A 352 12.47 -22.70 -34.76
N GLU A 353 12.91 -22.06 -35.85
CA GLU A 353 13.91 -22.60 -36.78
C GLU A 353 15.26 -22.87 -36.10
N MET A 354 15.71 -21.97 -35.21
CA MET A 354 16.93 -22.19 -34.43
C MET A 354 16.78 -23.39 -33.49
N TRP A 355 15.65 -23.55 -32.81
CA TRP A 355 15.38 -24.71 -31.96
C TRP A 355 15.33 -26.00 -32.77
N GLN A 356 14.71 -25.99 -33.94
CA GLN A 356 14.69 -27.15 -34.85
C GLN A 356 16.10 -27.54 -35.30
N LYS A 357 16.95 -26.58 -35.65
CA LYS A 357 18.36 -26.84 -35.98
C LYS A 357 19.12 -27.44 -34.81
N ILE A 358 18.90 -26.94 -33.59
CA ILE A 358 19.51 -27.50 -32.38
C ILE A 358 19.04 -28.95 -32.18
N GLU A 359 17.75 -29.23 -32.36
CA GLU A 359 17.18 -30.57 -32.24
C GLU A 359 17.75 -31.54 -33.28
N GLU A 360 17.87 -31.10 -34.54
CA GLU A 360 18.49 -31.90 -35.61
C GLU A 360 19.96 -32.20 -35.33
N LEU A 361 20.74 -31.20 -34.88
CA LEU A 361 22.14 -31.38 -34.51
C LEU A 361 22.28 -32.30 -33.29
N ALA A 362 21.38 -32.20 -32.31
CA ALA A 362 21.34 -33.11 -31.17
C ALA A 362 21.03 -34.55 -31.60
N ARG A 363 20.10 -34.75 -32.55
CA ARG A 363 19.74 -36.08 -33.10
C ARG A 363 20.90 -36.73 -33.86
N LEU A 364 21.71 -35.93 -34.55
CA LEU A 364 22.88 -36.38 -35.30
C LEU A 364 24.13 -36.58 -34.43
N ASN A 365 24.07 -36.22 -33.14
CA ASN A 365 25.21 -36.35 -32.24
C ASN A 365 25.49 -37.85 -31.91
N PRO A 366 26.69 -38.39 -32.21
CA PRO A 366 27.01 -39.80 -32.00
C PRO A 366 26.91 -40.30 -30.55
N GLN A 367 26.96 -39.39 -29.56
CA GLN A 367 26.76 -39.72 -28.15
C GLN A 367 25.30 -40.11 -27.84
N MET A 368 24.31 -39.47 -28.46
CA MET A 368 22.90 -39.89 -28.35
C MET A 368 22.64 -41.28 -28.94
N LEU A 369 23.30 -41.64 -30.05
CA LEU A 369 23.22 -42.99 -30.63
C LEU A 369 23.86 -44.09 -29.74
N LYS A 370 24.85 -43.73 -28.91
CA LYS A 370 25.41 -44.63 -27.90
C LYS A 370 24.49 -44.78 -26.69
N ASP A 371 23.74 -43.74 -26.34
CA ASP A 371 22.80 -43.76 -25.23
C ASP A 371 21.44 -44.38 -25.59
N ILE A 372 20.97 -44.30 -26.84
CA ILE A 372 19.80 -45.05 -27.33
C ILE A 372 20.10 -46.56 -27.38
N LYS A 373 21.32 -46.97 -27.73
CA LYS A 373 21.78 -48.37 -27.56
C LYS A 373 21.94 -48.78 -26.08
N LYS A 374 21.87 -47.82 -25.16
CA LYS A 374 21.76 -48.00 -23.71
C LYS A 374 20.39 -47.54 -23.21
N GLU A 375 19.30 -47.68 -23.98
CA GLU A 375 17.99 -47.85 -23.37
C GLU A 375 17.98 -49.17 -22.58
N LYS A 376 18.69 -49.18 -21.45
CA LYS A 376 18.16 -49.82 -20.26
C LYS A 376 16.85 -49.11 -20.04
N VAL A 377 15.76 -49.82 -20.30
CA VAL A 377 14.46 -49.52 -19.72
C VAL A 377 14.70 -48.93 -18.33
N LEU A 378 14.33 -47.67 -18.13
CA LEU A 378 14.34 -47.04 -16.81
C LEU A 378 13.23 -47.68 -15.97
N LEU A 379 13.37 -48.97 -15.71
CA LEU A 379 12.67 -49.67 -14.65
C LEU A 379 13.31 -49.18 -13.37
N ARG A 380 12.69 -48.14 -12.78
CA ARG A 380 12.96 -47.72 -11.41
C ARG A 380 12.96 -48.98 -10.54
N ARG A 381 14.10 -49.30 -9.92
CA ARG A 381 14.16 -50.47 -9.03
C ARG A 381 13.18 -50.20 -7.88
N LYS A 382 12.40 -51.20 -7.46
CA LYS A 382 11.45 -51.05 -6.33
C LYS A 382 12.13 -50.53 -5.05
N SER A 383 13.44 -50.72 -4.91
CA SER A 383 14.27 -50.19 -3.82
C SER A 383 14.50 -48.67 -3.83
N GLU A 384 14.19 -47.98 -4.94
CA GLU A 384 14.38 -46.52 -5.13
C GLU A 384 13.05 -45.75 -5.06
N LEU A 385 11.97 -46.43 -4.66
CA LEU A 385 10.71 -45.80 -4.28
C LEU A 385 10.85 -45.22 -2.87
N PRO A 386 10.28 -44.03 -2.59
CA PRO A 386 10.24 -43.48 -1.24
C PRO A 386 9.54 -44.46 -0.30
N GLN A 387 10.21 -44.90 0.76
CA GLN A 387 9.63 -45.77 1.79
C GLN A 387 8.88 -44.98 2.88
N ASP A 388 8.93 -43.65 2.78
CA ASP A 388 8.18 -42.78 3.67
C ASP A 388 6.66 -43.00 3.51
N VAL A 389 5.99 -43.16 4.64
CA VAL A 389 4.56 -43.51 4.74
C VAL A 389 3.68 -42.43 4.10
N TYR A 390 4.05 -41.16 4.21
CA TYR A 390 3.28 -40.05 3.63
C TYR A 390 3.38 -40.04 2.10
N THR A 391 4.56 -40.30 1.57
CA THR A 391 4.83 -40.32 0.13
C THR A 391 4.18 -41.54 -0.53
N MET A 392 4.16 -42.71 0.12
CA MET A 392 3.43 -43.87 -0.38
C MET A 392 1.92 -43.63 -0.39
N LYS A 393 1.38 -43.03 0.67
CA LYS A 393 -0.06 -42.71 0.75
C LYS A 393 -0.48 -41.65 -0.28
N ALA A 394 0.37 -40.67 -0.55
CA ALA A 394 0.15 -39.66 -1.58
C ALA A 394 0.15 -40.28 -2.98
N LEU A 395 1.07 -41.22 -3.27
CA LEU A 395 1.13 -41.94 -4.54
C LEU A 395 -0.07 -42.88 -4.74
N GLU A 396 -0.53 -43.58 -3.69
CA GLU A 396 -1.74 -44.41 -3.76
C GLU A 396 -3.01 -43.58 -3.95
N ALA A 397 -3.07 -42.37 -3.38
CA ALA A 397 -4.20 -41.46 -3.53
C ALA A 397 -4.20 -40.66 -4.85
N HIS A 398 -3.06 -40.62 -5.56
CA HIS A 398 -2.91 -39.80 -6.75
C HIS A 398 -3.56 -40.44 -7.99
N LYS A 399 -4.85 -40.16 -8.22
CA LYS A 399 -5.51 -40.43 -9.51
C LYS A 399 -5.23 -39.30 -10.50
N ARG A 400 -4.86 -39.63 -11.74
CA ARG A 400 -4.70 -38.64 -12.83
C ARG A 400 -6.06 -37.99 -13.09
N ALA A 401 -6.11 -36.65 -13.16
CA ALA A 401 -7.32 -35.90 -13.50
C ALA A 401 -7.87 -36.20 -14.92
N GLU A 402 -7.13 -36.92 -15.75
CA GLU A 402 -7.56 -37.33 -17.10
C GLU A 402 -8.76 -38.30 -17.10
N GLU A 403 -9.00 -39.07 -16.03
CA GLU A 403 -10.19 -39.94 -15.93
C GLU A 403 -11.51 -39.16 -15.78
N PHE A 404 -11.46 -37.84 -15.54
CA PHE A 404 -12.64 -36.98 -15.42
C PHE A 404 -12.84 -36.01 -16.59
N LEU A 405 -11.97 -36.05 -17.60
CA LEU A 405 -12.08 -35.23 -18.81
C LEU A 405 -12.40 -36.11 -20.03
N THR A 406 -13.55 -36.79 -20.00
CA THR A 406 -14.18 -37.25 -21.26
C THR A 406 -14.67 -36.03 -22.02
N ALA A 407 -13.95 -35.65 -23.08
CA ALA A 407 -14.46 -34.72 -24.08
C ALA A 407 -15.73 -35.32 -24.69
N SER A 408 -16.88 -34.68 -24.45
CA SER A 408 -18.11 -34.95 -25.18
C SER A 408 -17.89 -34.57 -26.65
N GLN A 409 -17.60 -35.56 -27.50
CA GLN A 409 -17.77 -35.45 -28.94
C GLN A 409 -19.26 -35.44 -29.25
N GLU A 410 -19.90 -34.28 -29.15
CA GLU A 410 -21.17 -33.98 -29.82
C GLU A 410 -21.41 -32.46 -29.81
N ALA A 411 -20.86 -31.78 -30.82
CA ALA A 411 -21.32 -30.50 -31.35
C ALA A 411 -20.53 -30.20 -32.63
N LEU A 412 -20.93 -30.88 -33.71
CA LEU A 412 -20.73 -30.40 -35.08
C LEU A 412 -21.76 -29.31 -35.37
#